data_AF-A0A837HKM6-F1
#
_entry.id   AF-A0A837HKM6-F1
#
_cell.length_a   1.000
_cell.length_b   1.000
_cell.length_c   1.000
_cell.angle_alpha   90.00
_cell.angle_beta   90.00
_cell.angle_gamma   90.00
#
_symmetry.space_group_name_H-M   'P 1'
#
loop_
_entity.id
_entity.type
_entity.pdbx_description
1 polymer ?
#
loop_
_entity_poly.entity_id
_entity_poly.type
_entity_poly.pdbx_seq_one_letter_code
_entity_poly.pdbx_strand_id
1 'polypeptide(L)'
;MLYFASWKLNVDGGVMITASHNTAEWNGLKLCKKNAVPIGEGDGMEEIRDLALGGKFTQSEIIGTIENNETLKKEYSKYISSFFKSGFNRKKIVIDFANSVGALDKDIFEKFPDDVEPVYLFEELDGTFPNHEANPLKLETLEALQEKVLAEKADLGISYDGDADRVGFVDEKGEIVPMDYMIALLAEETLKKYPGGTILMDLRSSNAKCIVVVWGIH
;
A
#
# COMPACT_ATOMS: atom_id res chain seq x y z
N MET A 1 3.61 5.98 -2.04
CA MET A 1 4.63 7.07 -2.11
C MET A 1 4.04 8.50 -2.21
N LEU A 2 3.02 8.78 -3.06
CA LEU A 2 2.46 10.13 -3.21
C LEU A 2 2.08 10.80 -1.88
N TYR A 3 1.36 10.08 -1.01
CA TYR A 3 0.91 10.62 0.28
C TYR A 3 2.07 11.02 1.20
N PHE A 4 3.14 10.23 1.21
CA PHE A 4 4.38 10.60 1.89
C PHE A 4 4.97 11.89 1.31
N ALA A 5 4.98 12.04 -0.02
CA ALA A 5 5.46 13.25 -0.69
C ALA A 5 4.62 14.49 -0.32
N SER A 6 3.29 14.37 -0.34
CA SER A 6 2.38 15.45 0.05
C SER A 6 2.69 15.97 1.45
N TRP A 7 2.83 15.06 2.41
CA TRP A 7 3.19 15.39 3.79
C TRP A 7 4.62 15.95 3.91
N LYS A 8 5.61 15.27 3.33
CA LYS A 8 7.04 15.57 3.49
C LYS A 8 7.43 16.91 2.85
N LEU A 9 6.90 17.18 1.66
CA LEU A 9 7.18 18.40 0.90
C LEU A 9 6.28 19.57 1.31
N ASN A 10 5.30 19.33 2.19
CA ASN A 10 4.35 20.35 2.68
C ASN A 10 3.62 21.10 1.55
N VAL A 11 3.25 20.38 0.50
CA VAL A 11 2.52 20.91 -0.67
C VAL A 11 1.01 20.96 -0.41
N ASP A 12 0.30 21.77 -1.20
CA ASP A 12 -1.13 22.01 -0.99
C ASP A 12 -2.04 20.88 -1.51
N GLY A 13 -1.52 20.00 -2.35
CA GLY A 13 -2.22 18.81 -2.83
C GLY A 13 -1.31 17.86 -3.58
N GLY A 14 -1.84 16.69 -3.89
CA GLY A 14 -1.15 15.64 -4.65
C GLY A 14 -2.10 14.93 -5.61
N VAL A 15 -1.56 14.51 -6.75
CA VAL A 15 -2.29 13.77 -7.77
C VAL A 15 -1.48 12.53 -8.15
N MET A 16 -2.09 11.35 -8.06
CA MET A 16 -1.50 10.09 -8.52
C MET A 16 -2.26 9.65 -9.75
N ILE A 17 -1.54 9.38 -10.83
CA ILE A 17 -2.09 8.73 -12.01
C ILE A 17 -2.07 7.22 -11.75
N THR A 18 -3.24 6.62 -11.57
CA THR A 18 -3.40 5.21 -11.19
C THR A 18 -4.85 4.75 -11.36
N ALA A 19 -5.06 3.50 -11.75
CA ALA A 19 -6.35 2.80 -11.60
C ALA A 19 -6.32 1.72 -10.50
N SER A 20 -5.34 1.79 -9.61
CA SER A 20 -5.16 0.90 -8.47
C SER A 20 -5.05 -0.57 -8.87
N HIS A 21 -6.13 -1.35 -8.79
CA HIS A 21 -6.15 -2.77 -9.15
C HIS A 21 -6.92 -3.08 -10.44
N ASN A 22 -7.46 -2.07 -11.12
CA ASN A 22 -8.19 -2.33 -12.35
C ASN A 22 -7.24 -2.85 -13.44
N THR A 23 -7.82 -3.54 -14.42
CA THR A 23 -7.12 -4.09 -15.59
C THR A 23 -6.43 -3.00 -16.42
N ALA A 24 -5.47 -3.43 -17.25
CA ALA A 24 -4.51 -2.59 -17.97
C ALA A 24 -5.13 -1.45 -18.81
N GLU A 25 -6.38 -1.60 -19.27
CA GLU A 25 -7.08 -0.59 -20.05
C GLU A 25 -7.56 0.62 -19.23
N TRP A 26 -7.53 0.53 -17.90
CA TRP A 26 -8.00 1.58 -17.01
C TRP A 26 -6.87 2.46 -16.49
N ASN A 27 -7.16 3.77 -16.38
CA ASN A 27 -6.36 4.72 -15.64
C ASN A 27 -7.27 5.72 -14.91
N GLY A 28 -6.73 6.46 -13.97
CA GLY A 28 -7.49 7.39 -13.14
C GLY A 28 -6.61 8.37 -12.39
N LEU A 29 -7.24 9.18 -11.56
CA LEU A 29 -6.57 10.15 -10.70
C LEU A 29 -6.99 9.90 -9.24
N LYS A 30 -6.05 9.60 -8.36
CA LYS A 30 -6.25 9.73 -6.90
C LYS A 30 -5.77 11.11 -6.47
N LEU A 31 -6.62 11.85 -5.78
CA LEU A 31 -6.36 13.24 -5.38
C LEU A 31 -6.29 13.33 -3.85
N CYS A 32 -5.37 14.15 -3.35
CA CYS A 32 -5.33 14.53 -1.94
C CYS A 32 -5.08 16.03 -1.76
N LYS A 33 -5.62 16.58 -0.67
CA LYS A 33 -5.29 17.90 -0.15
C LYS A 33 -3.96 17.85 0.60
N LYS A 34 -3.54 19.00 1.12
CA LYS A 34 -2.44 19.14 2.07
C LYS A 34 -2.49 18.08 3.18
N ASN A 35 -1.31 17.60 3.59
CA ASN A 35 -1.16 16.52 4.57
C ASN A 35 -1.78 15.18 4.14
N ALA A 36 -1.86 14.94 2.83
CA ALA A 36 -2.40 13.70 2.26
C ALA A 36 -3.85 13.37 2.65
N VAL A 37 -4.68 14.38 2.97
CA VAL A 37 -6.11 14.17 3.20
C VAL A 37 -6.77 13.80 1.86
N PRO A 38 -7.37 12.61 1.71
CA PRO A 38 -7.95 12.18 0.44
C PRO A 38 -9.11 13.11 0.01
N ILE A 39 -9.30 13.25 -1.30
CA ILE A 39 -10.47 13.94 -1.88
C ILE A 39 -11.41 12.87 -2.45
N GLY A 40 -12.56 12.70 -1.81
CA GLY A 40 -13.64 11.83 -2.23
C GLY A 40 -14.96 12.59 -2.43
N GLU A 41 -16.05 11.84 -2.55
CA GLU A 41 -17.42 12.37 -2.59
C GLU A 41 -17.69 13.24 -1.35
N GLY A 42 -18.20 14.45 -1.56
CA GLY A 42 -18.47 15.42 -0.50
C GLY A 42 -17.24 16.16 0.06
N ASP A 43 -16.03 15.75 -0.31
CA ASP A 43 -14.77 16.34 0.16
C ASP A 43 -14.10 17.27 -0.87
N GLY A 44 -14.82 17.66 -1.91
CA GLY A 44 -14.37 18.56 -2.97
C GLY A 44 -14.26 17.91 -4.35
N MET A 45 -14.60 16.62 -4.49
CA MET A 45 -14.64 15.96 -5.79
C MET A 45 -15.68 16.61 -6.72
N GLU A 46 -16.83 17.02 -6.19
CA GLU A 46 -17.89 17.70 -6.92
C GLU A 46 -17.44 19.06 -7.44
N GLU A 47 -16.69 19.81 -6.62
CA GLU A 47 -16.12 21.11 -7.02
C GLU A 47 -15.14 20.94 -8.18
N ILE A 48 -14.25 19.95 -8.09
CA ILE A 48 -13.29 19.63 -9.15
C ILE A 48 -14.02 19.20 -10.43
N ARG A 49 -15.03 18.34 -10.31
CA ARG A 49 -15.88 17.90 -11.43
C ARG A 49 -16.55 19.09 -12.10
N ASP A 50 -17.21 19.95 -11.33
CA ASP A 50 -18.00 21.06 -11.85
C ASP A 50 -17.12 22.13 -12.49
N LEU A 51 -15.92 22.38 -11.93
CA LEU A 51 -14.89 23.23 -12.56
C LEU A 51 -14.42 22.65 -13.90
N ALA A 52 -14.11 21.35 -13.93
CA ALA A 52 -13.64 20.67 -15.13
C ALA A 52 -14.71 20.66 -16.24
N LEU A 53 -15.96 20.32 -15.91
CA LEU A 53 -17.09 20.33 -16.84
C LEU A 53 -17.46 21.75 -17.30
N GLY A 54 -17.31 22.73 -16.42
CA GLY A 54 -17.58 24.13 -16.74
C GLY A 54 -16.54 24.75 -17.69
N GLY A 55 -15.32 24.18 -17.75
CA GLY A 55 -14.22 24.69 -18.58
C GLY A 55 -13.76 26.11 -18.23
N LYS A 56 -14.17 26.62 -17.06
CA LYS A 56 -13.89 27.97 -16.59
C LYS A 56 -12.80 27.94 -15.53
N PHE A 57 -11.56 27.93 -15.98
CA PHE A 57 -10.40 27.95 -15.10
C PHE A 57 -9.93 29.38 -14.87
N THR A 58 -9.56 29.71 -13.63
CA THR A 58 -8.91 30.98 -13.33
C THR A 58 -7.52 30.97 -13.95
N GLN A 59 -7.29 31.84 -14.92
CA GLN A 59 -5.96 32.01 -15.50
C GLN A 59 -5.06 32.75 -14.50
N SER A 60 -3.94 32.13 -14.14
CA SER A 60 -2.91 32.78 -13.32
C SER A 60 -2.03 33.68 -14.20
N GLU A 61 -1.68 34.86 -13.71
CA GLU A 61 -0.66 35.73 -14.32
C GLU A 61 0.75 35.15 -14.13
N ILE A 62 0.94 34.29 -13.12
CA ILE A 62 2.20 33.62 -12.79
C ILE A 62 2.13 32.18 -13.30
N ILE A 63 3.06 31.81 -14.18
CA ILE A 63 3.23 30.44 -14.64
C ILE A 63 4.06 29.67 -13.59
N GLY A 64 3.60 28.47 -13.24
CA GLY A 64 4.32 27.59 -12.30
C GLY A 64 5.59 26.97 -12.89
N THR A 65 6.37 26.32 -12.04
CA THR A 65 7.57 25.55 -12.43
C THR A 65 7.33 24.05 -12.26
N ILE A 66 8.11 23.25 -13.00
CA ILE A 66 8.16 21.80 -12.85
C ILE A 66 9.54 21.45 -12.32
N GLU A 67 9.59 20.72 -11.22
CA GLU A 67 10.81 20.25 -10.59
C GLU A 67 10.73 18.73 -10.42
N ASN A 68 11.80 18.03 -10.82
CA ASN A 68 11.94 16.60 -10.58
C ASN A 68 12.64 16.39 -9.23
N ASN A 69 11.99 15.68 -8.32
CA ASN A 69 12.58 15.35 -7.02
C ASN A 69 13.14 13.92 -7.03
N GLU A 70 14.44 13.80 -7.31
CA GLU A 70 15.13 12.50 -7.39
C GLU A 70 15.45 11.91 -6.01
N THR A 71 15.44 12.70 -4.94
CA THR A 71 15.77 12.20 -3.58
C THR A 71 14.57 11.60 -2.86
N LEU A 72 13.35 11.95 -3.28
CA LEU A 72 12.10 11.58 -2.62
C LEU A 72 11.95 10.07 -2.40
N LYS A 73 12.31 9.24 -3.40
CA LYS A 73 12.24 7.77 -3.27
C LYS A 73 13.16 7.25 -2.17
N LYS A 74 14.39 7.77 -2.08
CA LYS A 74 15.35 7.40 -1.03
C LYS A 74 14.87 7.85 0.36
N GLU A 75 14.27 9.03 0.45
CA GLU A 75 13.69 9.53 1.70
C GLU A 75 12.49 8.68 2.16
N TYR A 76 11.60 8.32 1.24
CA TYR A 76 10.49 7.40 1.49
C TYR A 76 11.00 6.05 1.98
N SER A 77 11.93 5.45 1.24
CA SER A 77 12.54 4.16 1.60
C SER A 77 13.19 4.21 2.98
N LYS A 78 13.93 5.29 3.31
CA LYS A 78 14.50 5.49 4.66
C LYS A 78 13.42 5.62 5.74
N TYR A 79 12.35 6.36 5.47
CA TYR A 79 11.26 6.55 6.42
C TYR A 79 10.54 5.23 6.72
N ILE A 80 10.15 4.47 5.69
CA ILE A 80 9.51 3.16 5.86
C ILE A 80 10.45 2.17 6.59
N SER A 81 11.73 2.14 6.21
CA SER A 81 12.74 1.29 6.86
C SER A 81 12.89 1.60 8.35
N SER A 82 12.59 2.83 8.80
CA SER A 82 12.75 3.21 10.22
C SER A 82 11.75 2.54 11.17
N PHE A 83 10.68 1.95 10.65
CA PHE A 83 9.72 1.18 11.44
C PHE A 83 10.16 -0.26 11.70
N PHE A 84 11.12 -0.78 10.92
CA PHE A 84 11.60 -2.13 11.05
C PHE A 84 12.40 -2.31 12.35
N LYS A 85 12.18 -3.43 13.03
CA LYS A 85 12.95 -3.85 14.21
C LYS A 85 13.71 -5.12 13.85
N SER A 86 15.00 -5.18 14.16
CA SER A 86 15.80 -6.39 13.96
C SER A 86 15.45 -7.48 14.99
N GLY A 87 15.91 -8.71 14.73
CA GLY A 87 15.72 -9.88 15.59
C GLY A 87 14.85 -10.97 14.97
N PHE A 88 14.63 -10.95 13.66
CA PHE A 88 13.83 -11.95 12.96
C PHE A 88 14.64 -13.17 12.52
N ASN A 89 15.97 -13.11 12.55
CA ASN A 89 16.89 -14.20 12.19
C ASN A 89 16.64 -14.74 10.78
N ARG A 90 16.83 -13.89 9.77
CA ARG A 90 16.79 -14.23 8.34
C ARG A 90 15.52 -14.99 7.93
N LYS A 91 14.35 -14.40 8.20
CA LYS A 91 13.05 -14.92 7.74
C LYS A 91 12.99 -14.91 6.23
N LYS A 92 12.63 -16.04 5.63
CA LYS A 92 12.47 -16.12 4.18
C LYS A 92 11.08 -15.61 3.82
N ILE A 93 11.00 -14.60 2.95
CA ILE A 93 9.74 -13.96 2.56
C ILE A 93 9.62 -14.00 1.04
N VAL A 94 8.55 -14.59 0.52
CA VAL A 94 8.21 -14.50 -0.91
C VAL A 94 7.38 -13.25 -1.14
N ILE A 95 7.74 -12.45 -2.14
CA ILE A 95 7.10 -11.18 -2.44
C ILE A 95 6.68 -11.16 -3.89
N ASP A 96 5.37 -11.07 -4.10
CA ASP A 96 4.73 -10.94 -5.40
C ASP A 96 4.41 -9.47 -5.68
N PHE A 97 5.06 -8.92 -6.71
CA PHE A 97 4.85 -7.54 -7.13
C PHE A 97 3.81 -7.38 -8.23
N ALA A 98 3.25 -8.47 -8.77
CA ALA A 98 2.24 -8.46 -9.82
C ALA A 98 2.59 -7.53 -11.00
N ASN A 99 3.87 -7.47 -11.40
CA ASN A 99 4.40 -6.58 -12.43
C ASN A 99 4.13 -5.07 -12.21
N SER A 100 3.90 -4.68 -10.96
CA SER A 100 3.41 -3.35 -10.60
C SER A 100 4.45 -2.50 -9.86
N VAL A 101 4.09 -1.25 -9.56
CA VAL A 101 4.98 -0.28 -8.92
C VAL A 101 5.49 -0.70 -7.54
N GLY A 102 4.88 -1.71 -6.91
CA GLY A 102 5.37 -2.32 -5.67
C GLY A 102 6.81 -2.85 -5.80
N ALA A 103 7.23 -3.27 -7.00
CA ALA A 103 8.60 -3.73 -7.25
C ALA A 103 9.66 -2.65 -6.96
N LEU A 104 9.27 -1.37 -6.98
CA LEU A 104 10.16 -0.27 -6.61
C LEU A 104 10.53 -0.29 -5.12
N ASP A 105 9.79 -0.99 -4.25
CA ASP A 105 10.06 -1.10 -2.81
C ASP A 105 11.02 -2.25 -2.47
N LYS A 106 11.57 -2.94 -3.47
CA LYS A 106 12.59 -3.99 -3.31
C LYS A 106 13.79 -3.55 -2.46
N ASP A 107 14.22 -2.30 -2.60
CA ASP A 107 15.33 -1.72 -1.84
C ASP A 107 15.07 -1.64 -0.33
N ILE A 108 13.80 -1.72 0.11
CA ILE A 108 13.43 -1.74 1.53
C ILE A 108 13.73 -3.12 2.13
N PHE A 109 13.37 -4.20 1.42
CA PHE A 109 13.59 -5.57 1.90
C PHE A 109 15.08 -5.95 1.93
N GLU A 110 15.85 -5.43 0.98
CA GLU A 110 17.30 -5.70 0.87
C GLU A 110 18.14 -4.99 1.95
N LYS A 111 17.58 -4.04 2.69
CA LYS A 111 18.28 -3.33 3.77
C LYS A 111 18.51 -4.14 5.03
N PHE A 112 17.81 -5.26 5.19
CA PHE A 112 17.83 -6.05 6.42
C PHE A 112 18.27 -7.50 6.16
N PRO A 113 19.45 -7.73 5.56
CA PRO A 113 19.88 -9.08 5.11
C PRO A 113 20.09 -10.07 6.27
N ASP A 114 20.31 -9.59 7.49
CA ASP A 114 20.43 -10.42 8.69
C ASP A 114 19.05 -10.89 9.22
N ASP A 115 17.97 -10.21 8.81
CA ASP A 115 16.62 -10.43 9.30
C ASP A 115 15.66 -10.96 8.25
N VAL A 116 15.89 -10.66 6.96
CA VAL A 116 15.01 -10.99 5.84
C VAL A 116 15.82 -11.60 4.69
N GLU A 117 15.36 -12.75 4.19
CA GLU A 117 15.77 -13.35 2.93
C GLU A 117 14.62 -13.23 1.92
N PRO A 118 14.62 -12.21 1.06
CA PRO A 118 13.51 -12.01 0.13
C PRO A 118 13.65 -12.90 -1.11
N VAL A 119 12.52 -13.39 -1.61
CA VAL A 119 12.37 -14.11 -2.88
C VAL A 119 11.30 -13.41 -3.70
N TYR A 120 11.62 -12.97 -4.91
CA TYR A 120 10.73 -12.12 -5.69
C TYR A 120 9.97 -12.89 -6.78
N LEU A 121 8.71 -12.52 -6.98
CA LEU A 121 7.88 -12.90 -8.11
C LEU A 121 7.47 -11.63 -8.88
N PHE A 122 7.45 -11.76 -10.21
CA PHE A 122 6.88 -10.77 -11.13
C PHE A 122 7.39 -9.33 -10.90
N GLU A 123 8.71 -9.17 -10.70
CA GLU A 123 9.33 -7.88 -10.34
C GLU A 123 9.47 -6.89 -11.51
N GLU A 124 9.38 -7.37 -12.75
CA GLU A 124 9.48 -6.50 -13.93
C GLU A 124 8.24 -5.63 -14.05
N LEU A 125 8.43 -4.31 -14.15
CA LEU A 125 7.33 -3.35 -14.33
C LEU A 125 6.70 -3.54 -15.72
N ASP A 126 5.49 -4.10 -15.76
CA ASP A 126 4.75 -4.35 -16.98
C ASP A 126 3.25 -4.09 -16.75
N GLY A 127 2.78 -2.93 -17.23
CA GLY A 127 1.38 -2.51 -17.10
C GLY A 127 0.38 -3.34 -17.91
N THR A 128 0.82 -4.34 -18.68
CA THR A 128 -0.07 -5.33 -19.29
C THR A 128 -0.47 -6.46 -18.33
N PHE A 129 0.16 -6.54 -17.16
CA PHE A 129 -0.09 -7.55 -16.13
C PHE A 129 -0.06 -9.00 -16.67
N PRO A 130 1.08 -9.44 -17.23
CA PRO A 130 1.17 -10.67 -18.02
C PRO A 130 0.98 -11.97 -17.21
N ASN A 131 1.14 -11.91 -15.89
CA ASN A 131 1.07 -13.09 -15.01
C ASN A 131 -0.31 -13.26 -14.38
N HIS A 132 -0.80 -12.23 -13.69
CA HIS A 132 -2.14 -12.13 -13.15
C HIS A 132 -2.49 -10.66 -12.87
N GLU A 133 -3.77 -10.38 -12.61
CA GLU A 133 -4.21 -9.05 -12.17
C GLU A 133 -3.51 -8.64 -10.86
N ALA A 134 -3.10 -7.37 -10.74
CA ALA A 134 -2.50 -6.82 -9.53
C ALA A 134 -3.56 -6.52 -8.46
N ASN A 135 -4.23 -7.58 -7.96
CA ASN A 135 -5.38 -7.48 -7.06
C ASN A 135 -5.40 -8.61 -6.01
N PRO A 136 -4.73 -8.43 -4.85
CA PRO A 136 -4.66 -9.44 -3.81
C PRO A 136 -6.00 -9.79 -3.12
N LEU A 137 -7.11 -9.11 -3.48
CA LEU A 137 -8.46 -9.47 -3.02
C LEU A 137 -9.06 -10.64 -3.80
N LYS A 138 -8.53 -10.93 -5.00
CA LYS A 138 -8.94 -12.07 -5.82
C LYS A 138 -8.05 -13.25 -5.48
N LEU A 139 -8.62 -14.29 -4.87
CA LEU A 139 -7.83 -15.40 -4.33
C LEU A 139 -7.01 -16.12 -5.42
N GLU A 140 -7.52 -16.16 -6.64
CA GLU A 140 -6.85 -16.70 -7.81
C GLU A 140 -5.53 -15.97 -8.14
N THR A 141 -5.37 -14.70 -7.77
CA THR A 141 -4.11 -13.96 -8.00
C THR A 141 -3.03 -14.31 -6.99
N LEU A 142 -3.33 -15.13 -5.98
CA LEU A 142 -2.38 -15.56 -4.95
C LEU A 142 -1.82 -16.97 -5.19
N GLU A 143 -2.31 -17.69 -6.20
CA GLU A 143 -1.91 -19.08 -6.47
C GLU A 143 -0.40 -19.22 -6.66
N ALA A 144 0.21 -18.36 -7.50
CA ALA A 144 1.65 -18.35 -7.73
C ALA A 144 2.46 -18.06 -6.45
N LEU A 145 1.95 -17.16 -5.61
CA LEU A 145 2.56 -16.85 -4.31
C LEU A 145 2.47 -18.07 -3.36
N GLN A 146 1.32 -18.73 -3.26
CA GLN A 146 1.13 -19.92 -2.43
C GLN A 146 2.08 -21.06 -2.85
N GLU A 147 2.14 -21.35 -4.14
CA GLU A 147 3.04 -22.36 -4.70
C GLU A 147 4.50 -22.05 -4.38
N LYS A 148 4.91 -20.77 -4.56
CA LYS A 148 6.29 -20.35 -4.33
C LYS A 148 6.66 -20.39 -2.84
N VAL A 149 5.76 -20.00 -1.95
CA VAL A 149 5.97 -20.10 -0.49
C VAL A 149 6.24 -21.56 -0.09
N LEU A 150 5.43 -22.49 -0.57
CA LEU A 150 5.60 -23.92 -0.30
C LEU A 150 6.90 -24.48 -0.90
N ALA A 151 7.20 -24.12 -2.15
CA ALA A 151 8.40 -24.58 -2.84
C ALA A 151 9.69 -24.08 -2.15
N GLU A 152 9.70 -22.83 -1.69
CA GLU A 152 10.84 -22.21 -1.02
C GLU A 152 10.94 -22.54 0.47
N LYS A 153 9.88 -23.15 1.04
CA LYS A 153 9.68 -23.31 2.49
C LYS A 153 9.82 -21.96 3.20
N ALA A 154 9.19 -20.94 2.64
CA ALA A 154 9.24 -19.58 3.15
C ALA A 154 8.39 -19.43 4.42
N ASP A 155 8.75 -18.46 5.26
CA ASP A 155 8.03 -18.14 6.49
C ASP A 155 6.79 -17.28 6.24
N LEU A 156 6.73 -16.57 5.11
CA LEU A 156 5.65 -15.65 4.75
C LEU A 156 5.62 -15.38 3.24
N GLY A 157 4.42 -15.24 2.69
CA GLY A 157 4.16 -14.65 1.39
C GLY A 157 3.50 -13.28 1.50
N ILE A 158 3.90 -12.34 0.65
CA ILE A 158 3.37 -10.98 0.53
C ILE A 158 2.99 -10.74 -0.93
N SER A 159 1.81 -10.19 -1.21
CA SER A 159 1.40 -9.77 -2.55
C SER A 159 0.98 -8.30 -2.56
N TYR A 160 1.45 -7.52 -3.53
CA TYR A 160 1.05 -6.12 -3.72
C TYR A 160 -0.09 -5.99 -4.74
N ASP A 161 -0.89 -4.94 -4.60
CA ASP A 161 -1.79 -4.48 -5.67
C ASP A 161 -1.09 -3.48 -6.62
N GLY A 162 -1.77 -3.10 -7.70
CA GLY A 162 -1.16 -2.36 -8.81
C GLY A 162 -0.51 -1.01 -8.47
N ASP A 163 -0.96 -0.33 -7.41
CA ASP A 163 -0.33 0.90 -6.91
C ASP A 163 0.28 0.80 -5.51
N ALA A 164 0.44 -0.43 -5.02
CA ALA A 164 1.09 -0.78 -3.77
C ALA A 164 0.51 -0.08 -2.52
N ASP A 165 -0.80 0.15 -2.51
CA ASP A 165 -1.51 0.64 -1.32
C ASP A 165 -2.22 -0.48 -0.54
N ARG A 166 -2.31 -1.68 -1.12
CA ARG A 166 -2.84 -2.90 -0.49
C ARG A 166 -1.84 -4.04 -0.53
N VAL A 167 -2.02 -4.94 0.43
CA VAL A 167 -1.17 -6.11 0.60
C VAL A 167 -1.99 -7.35 0.96
N GLY A 168 -1.75 -8.45 0.25
CA GLY A 168 -2.22 -9.79 0.57
C GLY A 168 -1.14 -10.61 1.28
N PHE A 169 -1.56 -11.61 2.06
CA PHE A 169 -0.65 -12.43 2.85
C PHE A 169 -0.94 -13.92 2.68
N VAL A 170 0.12 -14.72 2.67
CA VAL A 170 0.08 -16.19 2.64
C VAL A 170 1.00 -16.70 3.75
N ASP A 171 0.53 -17.65 4.57
CA ASP A 171 1.33 -18.23 5.66
C ASP A 171 2.33 -19.30 5.17
N GLU A 172 3.14 -19.85 6.08
CA GLU A 172 4.17 -20.85 5.75
C GLU A 172 3.61 -22.18 5.20
N LYS A 173 2.30 -22.41 5.33
CA LYS A 173 1.59 -23.59 4.82
C LYS A 173 0.93 -23.32 3.46
N GLY A 174 1.14 -22.13 2.91
CA GLY A 174 0.49 -21.71 1.67
C GLY A 174 -0.99 -21.37 1.87
N GLU A 175 -1.46 -21.13 3.09
CA GLU A 175 -2.83 -20.71 3.35
C GLU A 175 -2.96 -19.18 3.24
N ILE A 176 -4.02 -18.72 2.57
CA ILE A 176 -4.29 -17.27 2.46
C ILE A 176 -4.70 -16.74 3.83
N VAL A 177 -4.00 -15.72 4.31
CA VAL A 177 -4.32 -15.06 5.57
C VAL A 177 -5.37 -13.98 5.29
N PRO A 178 -6.57 -14.04 5.92
CA PRO A 178 -7.56 -13.00 5.78
C PRO A 178 -7.02 -11.62 6.18
N MET A 179 -7.13 -10.64 5.28
CA MET A 179 -6.53 -9.30 5.47
C MET A 179 -7.08 -8.56 6.70
N ASP A 180 -8.29 -8.87 7.15
CA ASP A 180 -8.86 -8.30 8.36
C ASP A 180 -8.19 -8.80 9.65
N TYR A 181 -7.55 -9.97 9.63
CA TYR A 181 -6.73 -10.42 10.76
C TYR A 181 -5.50 -9.52 10.96
N MET A 182 -4.98 -8.96 9.87
CA MET A 182 -3.87 -8.00 9.95
C MET A 182 -4.30 -6.70 10.60
N ILE A 183 -5.55 -6.26 10.41
CA ILE A 183 -6.10 -5.11 11.14
C ILE A 183 -6.11 -5.40 12.63
N ALA A 184 -6.55 -6.59 13.05
CA ALA A 184 -6.57 -6.97 14.46
C ALA A 184 -5.15 -7.01 15.08
N LEU A 185 -4.18 -7.57 14.36
CA LEU A 185 -2.77 -7.63 14.78
C LEU A 185 -2.15 -6.22 14.91
N LEU A 186 -2.38 -5.36 13.92
CA LEU A 186 -1.89 -3.98 13.95
C LEU A 186 -2.58 -3.14 15.03
N ALA A 187 -3.88 -3.38 15.26
CA ALA A 187 -4.64 -2.73 16.32
C ALA A 187 -4.07 -3.07 17.71
N GLU A 188 -3.78 -4.35 17.97
CA GLU A 188 -3.20 -4.78 19.25
C GLU A 188 -1.87 -4.07 19.54
N GLU A 189 -0.94 -4.04 18.58
CA GLU A 189 0.36 -3.38 18.75
C GLU A 189 0.22 -1.85 18.87
N THR A 190 -0.74 -1.26 18.15
CA THR A 190 -0.99 0.19 18.21
C THR A 190 -1.58 0.60 19.55
N LEU A 191 -2.53 -0.17 20.10
CA LEU A 191 -3.17 0.11 21.39
C LEU A 191 -2.22 -0.04 22.58
N LYS A 192 -1.15 -0.84 22.47
CA LYS A 192 -0.06 -0.85 23.47
C LYS A 192 0.63 0.50 23.59
N LYS A 193 0.72 1.26 22.49
CA LYS A 193 1.31 2.62 22.45
C LYS A 193 0.29 3.71 22.74
N TYR A 194 -0.97 3.49 22.36
CA TYR A 194 -2.07 4.45 22.51
C TYR A 194 -3.26 3.80 23.23
N PRO A 195 -3.18 3.57 24.55
CA PRO A 195 -4.27 2.96 25.30
C PRO A 195 -5.57 3.77 25.17
N GLY A 196 -6.69 3.08 24.93
CA GLY A 196 -8.00 3.72 24.71
C GLY A 196 -8.19 4.35 23.32
N GLY A 197 -7.25 4.16 22.40
CA GLY A 197 -7.37 4.62 21.01
C GLY A 197 -8.56 3.98 20.27
N THR A 198 -9.10 4.71 19.29
CA THR A 198 -10.18 4.21 18.43
C THR A 198 -9.60 3.55 17.17
N ILE A 199 -10.08 2.34 16.85
CA ILE A 199 -9.75 1.63 15.61
C ILE A 199 -10.96 1.69 14.68
N LEU A 200 -10.76 2.20 13.46
CA LEU A 200 -11.79 2.25 12.43
C LEU A 200 -11.65 1.05 11.50
N MET A 201 -12.77 0.37 11.23
CA MET A 201 -12.83 -0.80 10.35
C MET A 201 -14.06 -0.72 9.44
N ASP A 202 -13.95 -1.27 8.24
CA ASP A 202 -15.05 -1.34 7.27
C ASP A 202 -16.11 -2.37 7.73
N LEU A 203 -17.37 -2.18 7.33
CA LEU A 203 -18.46 -3.11 7.62
C LEU A 203 -18.27 -4.52 7.03
N ARG A 204 -17.44 -4.63 5.99
CA ARG A 204 -17.09 -5.89 5.31
C ARG A 204 -16.05 -6.73 6.08
N SER A 205 -15.41 -6.17 7.09
CA SER A 205 -14.48 -6.91 7.94
C SER A 205 -15.22 -7.94 8.81
N SER A 206 -14.58 -9.08 9.09
CA SER A 206 -15.20 -10.11 9.95
C SER A 206 -15.50 -9.55 11.36
N ASN A 207 -16.32 -10.29 12.11
CA ASN A 207 -16.61 -10.01 13.52
C ASN A 207 -15.42 -10.32 14.46
N ALA A 208 -14.17 -10.16 13.99
CA ALA A 208 -12.96 -10.07 14.83
C ALA A 208 -13.03 -8.92 15.87
N LYS A 209 -14.16 -8.20 15.97
CA LYS A 209 -14.59 -7.34 17.09
C LYS A 209 -14.24 -7.91 18.47
N CYS A 210 -14.26 -9.23 18.67
CA CYS A 210 -13.82 -9.83 19.93
C CYS A 210 -12.36 -9.50 20.29
N ILE A 211 -11.48 -9.20 19.33
CA ILE A 211 -10.10 -8.81 19.61
C ILE A 211 -10.01 -7.32 19.96
N VAL A 212 -10.77 -6.45 19.28
CA VAL A 212 -10.70 -4.99 19.52
C VAL A 212 -11.49 -4.57 20.78
N VAL A 213 -12.64 -5.21 21.06
CA VAL A 213 -13.48 -4.89 22.23
C VAL A 213 -12.85 -5.38 23.54
N VAL A 214 -12.04 -6.45 23.52
CA VAL A 214 -11.38 -6.98 24.72
C VAL A 214 -10.28 -6.05 25.25
N TRP A 215 -9.71 -5.18 24.41
CA TRP A 215 -8.64 -4.25 24.80
C TRP A 215 -9.11 -2.80 25.02
N GLY A 216 -10.36 -2.51 24.69
CA GLY A 216 -11.09 -1.36 25.23
C GLY A 216 -11.70 -1.73 26.58
N ILE A 217 -10.88 -1.93 27.61
CA ILE A 217 -11.38 -2.21 28.96
C ILE A 217 -12.05 -0.93 29.49
N HIS A 218 -13.39 -1.00 29.51
CA HIS A 218 -14.39 -0.24 30.29
C HIS A 218 -14.31 1.29 30.36
#